data_AF-J3AS14-F1
#
_entry.id   AF-J3AS14-F1
#
_cell.length_a   1.000
_cell.length_b   1.000
_cell.length_c   1.000
_cell.angle_alpha   90.00
_cell.angle_beta   90.00
_cell.angle_gamma   90.00
#
_symmetry.space_group_name_H-M   'P 1'
#
loop_
_entity.id
_entity.type
_entity.pdbx_description
1 polymer ?
#
loop_
_entity_poly.entity_id
_entity_poly.type
_entity_poly.pdbx_seq_one_letter_code
_entity_poly.pdbx_strand_id
1 'polypeptide(L)'
;MRDFAFGQAVLAGFDLLRRRPLATLGLALVGVVASLAGGLTSVASTYLIMATPSRPATPAVISMVATFANLLAFLVAMSIIAAAVMRAIGDGEPDGRGRRFGGDEARLFVLSLLTLPALFAVGLAFGVGSALMVLNRPGVTGISVLTALLTMISATAVFGLASRLWLAGPMTAGDGRFRFMASWRLTRGRSWKVFGAFLVTLLMAVGVGVLGNVVLTKVISGLKLTAELTYGPTLALAMMQVIQPTRLVHALLQGLLLGLAVVIQVAPAAYIHRRLAGDPVTDQAAVFD
;
A
#
# COMPACT_ATOMS: atom_id res chain seq x y z
N MET A 1 20.44 -24.14 -6.05
CA MET A 1 19.82 -22.80 -6.00
C MET A 1 18.73 -22.79 -4.92
N ARG A 2 18.83 -21.96 -3.87
CA ARG A 2 17.84 -21.87 -2.78
C ARG A 2 16.46 -21.51 -3.33
N ASP A 3 15.37 -22.14 -2.91
CA ASP A 3 13.98 -21.85 -3.33
C ASP A 3 13.11 -21.50 -2.10
N PHE A 4 11.92 -20.92 -2.33
CA PHE A 4 10.98 -20.58 -1.26
C PHE A 4 9.65 -21.34 -1.41
N ALA A 5 9.00 -21.66 -0.29
CA ALA A 5 7.66 -22.24 -0.31
C ALA A 5 6.61 -21.16 -0.61
N PHE A 6 5.83 -21.34 -1.69
CA PHE A 6 4.83 -20.37 -2.15
C PHE A 6 3.78 -20.06 -1.08
N GLY A 7 3.20 -21.10 -0.45
CA GLY A 7 2.18 -20.93 0.58
C GLY A 7 2.68 -20.15 1.79
N GLN A 8 3.92 -20.41 2.22
CA GLN A 8 4.53 -19.67 3.34
C GLN A 8 4.81 -18.21 2.98
N ALA A 9 5.20 -17.93 1.72
CA ALA A 9 5.38 -16.56 1.26
C ALA A 9 4.06 -15.77 1.25
N VAL A 10 2.98 -16.40 0.78
CA VAL A 10 1.64 -15.80 0.74
C VAL A 10 1.09 -15.55 2.16
N LEU A 11 1.29 -16.50 3.06
CA LEU A 11 0.79 -16.41 4.44
C LEU A 11 1.70 -15.63 5.38
N ALA A 12 2.86 -15.15 4.93
CA ALA A 12 3.84 -14.46 5.78
C ALA A 12 3.24 -13.28 6.57
N GLY A 13 2.32 -12.54 5.97
CA GLY A 13 1.62 -11.43 6.65
C GLY A 13 0.68 -11.91 7.76
N PHE A 14 -0.05 -12.99 7.53
CA PHE A 14 -0.93 -13.59 8.53
C PHE A 14 -0.15 -14.30 9.64
N ASP A 15 0.98 -14.91 9.30
CA ASP A 15 1.90 -15.49 10.28
C ASP A 15 2.47 -14.41 11.19
N LEU A 16 2.81 -13.23 10.67
CA LEU A 16 3.25 -12.10 11.47
C LEU A 16 2.14 -11.62 12.42
N LEU A 17 0.90 -11.50 11.93
CA LEU A 17 -0.27 -11.15 12.74
C LEU A 17 -0.50 -12.17 13.86
N ARG A 18 -0.36 -13.48 13.57
CA ARG A 18 -0.56 -14.56 14.54
C ARG A 18 0.55 -14.64 15.57
N ARG A 19 1.81 -14.48 15.16
CA ARG A 19 2.97 -14.61 16.05
C ARG A 19 3.22 -13.37 16.89
N ARG A 20 2.92 -12.17 16.36
CA ARG A 20 3.19 -10.87 17.00
C ARG A 20 1.99 -9.91 16.80
N PRO A 21 0.84 -10.19 17.42
CA PRO A 21 -0.38 -9.38 17.22
C PRO A 21 -0.19 -7.94 17.68
N LEU A 22 0.47 -7.71 18.83
CA LEU A 22 0.72 -6.36 19.35
C LEU A 22 1.66 -5.55 18.45
N ALA A 23 2.71 -6.16 17.90
CA ALA A 23 3.59 -5.49 16.95
C ALA A 23 2.82 -5.11 15.67
N THR A 24 1.97 -6.02 15.18
CA THR A 24 1.16 -5.78 13.99
C THR A 24 0.12 -4.68 14.21
N LEU A 25 -0.50 -4.63 15.40
CA LEU A 25 -1.39 -3.53 15.80
C LEU A 25 -0.62 -2.19 15.87
N GLY A 26 0.58 -2.19 16.45
CA GLY A 26 1.45 -1.01 16.46
C GLY A 26 1.77 -0.48 15.05
N LEU A 27 1.97 -1.38 14.08
CA LEU A 27 2.13 -1.01 12.67
C LEU A 27 0.84 -0.53 12.02
N ALA A 28 -0.29 -1.17 12.36
CA ALA A 28 -1.59 -0.77 11.88
C ALA A 28 -1.97 0.66 12.34
N LEU A 29 -1.49 1.10 13.51
CA LEU A 29 -1.65 2.48 13.98
C LEU A 29 -0.99 3.53 13.06
N VAL A 30 0.05 3.18 12.30
CA VAL A 30 0.61 4.09 11.28
C VAL A 30 -0.43 4.36 10.18
N GLY A 31 -1.23 3.35 9.83
CA GLY A 31 -2.37 3.50 8.91
C GLY A 31 -3.46 4.42 9.47
N VAL A 32 -3.63 4.49 10.79
CA VAL A 32 -4.55 5.43 11.46
C VAL A 32 -4.11 6.87 11.27
N VAL A 33 -2.82 7.16 11.43
CA VAL A 33 -2.26 8.49 11.17
C VAL A 33 -2.49 8.88 9.71
N ALA A 34 -2.25 7.96 8.77
CA ALA A 34 -2.51 8.20 7.35
C ALA A 34 -4.00 8.43 7.05
N SER A 35 -4.89 7.66 7.68
CA SER A 35 -6.34 7.82 7.51
C SER A 35 -6.85 9.14 8.07
N LEU A 36 -6.33 9.59 9.23
CA LEU A 36 -6.67 10.88 9.82
C LEU A 36 -6.17 12.04 8.95
N ALA A 37 -4.93 11.96 8.47
CA ALA A 37 -4.38 12.93 7.52
C ALA A 37 -5.23 13.01 6.24
N GLY A 38 -5.67 11.85 5.74
CA GLY A 38 -6.60 11.75 4.61
C GLY A 38 -7.95 12.42 4.88
N GLY A 39 -8.51 12.19 6.07
CA GLY A 39 -9.76 12.82 6.51
C GLY A 39 -9.65 14.35 6.60
N LEU A 40 -8.57 14.86 7.21
CA LEU A 40 -8.31 16.30 7.31
C LEU A 40 -8.17 16.95 5.93
N THR A 41 -7.39 16.33 5.05
CA THR A 41 -7.18 16.81 3.67
C THR A 41 -8.50 16.81 2.89
N SER A 42 -9.32 15.77 3.06
CA SER A 42 -10.63 15.67 2.43
C SER A 42 -11.59 16.79 2.86
N VAL A 43 -11.71 17.05 4.17
CA VAL A 43 -12.56 18.14 4.69
C VAL A 43 -12.03 19.50 4.24
N ALA A 44 -10.72 19.74 4.31
CA ALA A 44 -10.12 20.99 3.87
C ALA A 44 -10.35 21.24 2.37
N SER A 45 -10.14 20.22 1.54
CA SER A 45 -10.35 20.31 0.09
C SER A 45 -11.81 20.60 -0.27
N THR A 46 -12.75 19.95 0.42
CA THR A 46 -14.19 20.15 0.19
C THR A 46 -14.63 21.56 0.59
N TYR A 47 -14.15 22.06 1.73
CA TYR A 47 -14.42 23.42 2.16
C TYR A 47 -13.91 24.46 1.14
N LEU A 48 -12.67 24.30 0.65
CA LEU A 48 -12.09 25.21 -0.33
C LEU A 48 -12.89 25.21 -1.64
N ILE A 49 -13.36 24.05 -2.10
CA ILE A 49 -14.21 23.94 -3.29
C ILE A 49 -15.52 24.72 -3.09
N MET A 50 -16.16 24.57 -1.93
CA MET A 50 -17.41 25.27 -1.61
C MET A 50 -17.22 26.79 -1.45
N ALA A 51 -16.05 27.23 -0.97
CA ALA A 51 -15.74 28.65 -0.77
C ALA A 51 -15.37 29.40 -2.07
N THR A 52 -15.03 28.69 -3.16
CA THR A 52 -14.65 29.30 -4.45
C THR A 52 -15.49 28.82 -5.64
N PRO A 53 -16.84 28.96 -5.61
CA PRO A 53 -17.72 28.37 -6.61
C PRO A 53 -17.61 29.03 -8.01
N SER A 54 -17.10 30.26 -8.09
CA SER A 54 -17.17 31.12 -9.30
C SER A 54 -15.94 31.04 -10.22
N ARG A 55 -15.03 30.08 -10.03
CA ARG A 55 -13.84 29.92 -10.88
C ARG A 55 -13.76 28.49 -11.46
N PRO A 56 -13.79 28.31 -12.80
CA PRO A 56 -13.90 27.00 -13.44
C PRO A 56 -12.66 26.10 -13.27
N ALA A 57 -11.48 26.66 -13.00
CA ALA A 57 -10.24 25.91 -12.83
C ALA A 57 -9.93 25.47 -11.39
N THR A 58 -10.58 26.05 -10.38
CA THR A 58 -10.23 25.86 -8.95
C THR A 58 -10.54 24.46 -8.39
N PRO A 59 -11.70 23.84 -8.67
CA PRO A 59 -12.03 22.54 -8.06
C PRO A 59 -11.10 21.40 -8.50
N ALA A 60 -10.69 21.41 -9.76
CA ALA A 60 -9.76 20.42 -10.31
C ALA A 60 -8.37 20.56 -9.68
N VAL A 61 -7.84 21.78 -9.55
CA VAL A 61 -6.55 22.04 -8.92
C VAL A 61 -6.58 21.68 -7.44
N ILE A 62 -7.62 22.05 -6.71
CA ILE A 62 -7.78 21.70 -5.28
C ILE A 62 -7.81 20.18 -5.09
N SER A 63 -8.58 19.48 -5.92
CA SER A 63 -8.65 18.01 -5.88
C SER A 63 -7.30 17.37 -6.21
N MET A 64 -6.60 17.87 -7.23
CA MET A 64 -5.28 17.37 -7.61
C MET A 64 -4.26 17.52 -6.48
N VAL A 65 -4.21 18.70 -5.84
CA VAL A 65 -3.32 18.98 -4.70
C VAL A 65 -3.66 18.08 -3.51
N ALA A 66 -4.96 17.93 -3.19
CA ALA A 66 -5.42 17.06 -2.11
C ALA A 66 -5.07 15.59 -2.36
N THR A 67 -5.29 15.09 -3.59
CA THR A 67 -4.90 13.74 -3.99
C THR A 67 -3.39 13.52 -3.88
N PHE A 68 -2.59 14.49 -4.32
CA PHE A 68 -1.13 14.40 -4.23
C PHE A 68 -0.63 14.40 -2.77
N ALA A 69 -1.20 15.27 -1.92
CA ALA A 69 -0.89 15.30 -0.49
C ALA A 69 -1.24 13.95 0.20
N ASN A 70 -2.42 13.40 -0.10
CA ASN A 70 -2.84 12.10 0.41
C ASN A 70 -1.95 10.96 -0.08
N LEU A 71 -1.54 11.01 -1.34
CA LEU A 71 -0.61 10.04 -1.91
C LEU A 71 0.75 10.08 -1.21
N LEU A 72 1.31 11.27 -0.96
CA LEU A 72 2.56 11.42 -0.21
C LEU A 72 2.43 10.89 1.22
N ALA A 73 1.36 11.25 1.94
CA ALA A 73 1.11 10.75 3.29
C ALA A 73 1.00 9.21 3.31
N PHE A 74 0.32 8.64 2.32
CA PHE A 74 0.22 7.20 2.13
C PHE A 74 1.59 6.56 1.89
N LEU A 75 2.42 7.12 1.02
CA LEU A 75 3.77 6.61 0.74
C LEU A 75 4.69 6.66 1.97
N VAL A 76 4.59 7.72 2.78
CA VAL A 76 5.29 7.82 4.06
C VAL A 76 4.84 6.68 4.97
N ALA A 77 3.54 6.51 5.17
CA ALA A 77 3.01 5.42 6.00
C ALA A 77 3.44 4.03 5.50
N MET A 78 3.36 3.80 4.19
CA MET A 78 3.84 2.57 3.53
C MET A 78 5.32 2.31 3.81
N SER A 79 6.16 3.33 3.69
CA SER A 79 7.61 3.20 3.92
C SER A 79 7.95 2.83 5.36
N ILE A 80 7.25 3.42 6.33
CA ILE A 80 7.40 3.14 7.76
C ILE A 80 6.97 1.71 8.07
N ILE A 81 5.77 1.32 7.62
CA ILE A 81 5.24 -0.03 7.83
C ILE A 81 6.16 -1.05 7.17
N ALA A 82 6.60 -0.79 5.93
CA ALA A 82 7.48 -1.69 5.22
C ALA A 82 8.83 -1.89 5.93
N ALA A 83 9.48 -0.81 6.37
CA ALA A 83 10.72 -0.87 7.14
C ALA A 83 10.55 -1.74 8.38
N ALA A 84 9.45 -1.56 9.10
CA ALA A 84 9.19 -2.28 10.33
C ALA A 84 8.81 -3.75 10.09
N VAL A 85 8.04 -4.07 9.05
CA VAL A 85 7.74 -5.46 8.65
C VAL A 85 9.03 -6.19 8.28
N MET A 86 9.93 -5.54 7.54
CA MET A 86 11.22 -6.12 7.17
C MET A 86 12.12 -6.35 8.38
N ARG A 87 12.08 -5.47 9.39
CA ARG A 87 12.75 -5.69 10.68
C ARG A 87 12.10 -6.78 11.52
N ALA A 88 10.79 -7.00 11.38
CA ALA A 88 10.07 -8.00 12.17
C ALA A 88 10.21 -9.42 11.60
N ILE A 89 10.35 -9.56 10.29
CA ILE A 89 10.48 -10.84 9.57
C ILE A 89 11.95 -11.18 9.30
N GLY A 90 12.77 -10.18 9.01
CA GLY A 90 14.23 -10.34 8.99
C GLY A 90 14.70 -10.56 10.41
N ASP A 91 15.51 -11.59 10.63
CA ASP A 91 16.19 -11.76 11.91
C ASP A 91 17.01 -10.49 12.12
N GLY A 92 16.78 -9.80 13.25
CA GLY A 92 17.68 -8.73 13.65
C GLY A 92 19.08 -9.31 13.70
N GLU A 93 20.00 -8.77 12.89
CA GLU A 93 21.41 -9.15 13.03
C GLU A 93 21.89 -8.86 14.46
N PRO A 94 22.79 -9.71 14.99
CA PRO A 94 23.33 -9.60 16.35
C PRO A 94 24.15 -8.32 16.59
N ASP A 95 24.60 -7.62 15.54
CA ASP A 95 25.41 -6.42 15.67
C ASP A 95 24.55 -5.15 15.77
N GLY A 96 24.26 -4.75 17.02
CA GLY A 96 23.46 -3.59 17.44
C GLY A 96 23.94 -2.20 16.99
N ARG A 97 24.60 -2.06 15.84
CA ARG A 97 25.05 -0.77 15.25
C ARG A 97 24.28 -0.31 14.00
N GLY A 98 23.41 -1.14 13.42
CA GLY A 98 23.00 -0.95 12.01
C GLY A 98 21.78 -0.10 11.65
N ARG A 99 20.74 0.03 12.50
CA ARG A 99 19.46 0.63 12.05
C ARG A 99 18.94 1.73 12.97
N ARG A 100 19.39 2.95 12.72
CA ARG A 100 18.77 4.16 13.26
C ARG A 100 17.43 4.37 12.55
N PHE A 101 16.39 4.64 13.35
CA PHE A 101 15.11 5.16 12.84
C PHE A 101 15.39 6.31 11.85
N GLY A 102 14.82 6.25 10.65
CA GLY A 102 14.88 7.30 9.63
C GLY A 102 15.72 6.96 8.41
N GLY A 103 16.75 6.12 8.51
CA GLY A 103 17.61 5.78 7.36
C GLY A 103 16.92 4.84 6.36
N ASP A 104 16.33 3.76 6.86
CA ASP A 104 15.66 2.75 6.04
C ASP A 104 14.30 3.25 5.57
N GLU A 105 13.56 3.95 6.43
CA GLU A 105 12.28 4.58 6.08
C GLU A 105 12.46 5.59 4.95
N ALA A 106 13.47 6.49 5.03
CA ALA A 106 13.74 7.47 3.98
C ALA A 106 14.13 6.80 2.65
N ARG A 107 14.95 5.74 2.69
CA ARG A 107 15.33 4.99 1.48
C ARG A 107 14.14 4.30 0.82
N LEU A 108 13.25 3.71 1.63
CA LEU A 108 12.02 3.09 1.12
C LEU A 108 11.03 4.12 0.59
N PHE A 109 10.98 5.29 1.21
CA PHE A 109 10.19 6.42 0.71
C PHE A 109 10.74 6.93 -0.63
N VAL A 110 12.05 7.11 -0.76
CA VAL A 110 12.68 7.49 -2.06
C VAL A 110 12.45 6.40 -3.10
N LEU A 111 12.56 5.12 -2.71
CA LEU A 111 12.28 3.99 -3.59
C LEU A 111 10.81 4.00 -4.06
N SER A 112 9.85 4.26 -3.17
CA SER A 112 8.43 4.31 -3.52
C SER A 112 8.09 5.54 -4.38
N LEU A 113 8.79 6.65 -4.17
CA LEU A 113 8.71 7.83 -5.04
C LEU A 113 9.26 7.54 -6.45
N LEU A 114 10.35 6.76 -6.55
CA LEU A 114 10.91 6.37 -7.86
C LEU A 114 9.99 5.41 -8.62
N THR A 115 9.19 4.61 -7.91
CA THR A 115 8.21 3.69 -8.52
C THR A 115 6.85 4.34 -8.81
N LEU A 116 6.61 5.56 -8.32
CA LEU A 116 5.35 6.29 -8.57
C LEU A 116 4.99 6.43 -10.05
N PRO A 117 5.89 6.83 -10.97
CA PRO A 117 5.53 6.98 -12.38
C PRO A 117 5.03 5.67 -12.98
N ALA A 118 5.62 4.54 -12.58
CA ALA A 118 5.18 3.22 -13.02
C ALA A 118 3.80 2.88 -12.45
N LEU A 119 3.57 3.12 -11.15
CA LEU A 119 2.24 2.93 -10.52
C LEU A 119 1.17 3.85 -11.14
N PHE A 120 1.53 5.10 -11.43
CA PHE A 120 0.66 6.07 -12.08
C PHE A 120 0.30 5.61 -13.49
N ALA A 121 1.26 5.08 -14.26
CA ALA A 121 0.98 4.51 -15.57
C ALA A 121 0.01 3.32 -15.50
N VAL A 122 0.13 2.44 -14.49
CA VAL A 122 -0.87 1.37 -14.24
C VAL A 122 -2.23 1.95 -13.92
N GLY A 123 -2.29 2.88 -12.96
CA GLY A 123 -3.53 3.50 -12.52
C GLY A 123 -4.23 4.23 -13.66
N LEU A 124 -3.49 4.92 -14.51
CA LEU A 124 -4.01 5.62 -15.69
C LEU A 124 -4.51 4.62 -16.74
N ALA A 125 -3.78 3.55 -17.03
CA ALA A 125 -4.24 2.50 -17.93
C ALA A 125 -5.56 1.88 -17.44
N PHE A 126 -5.64 1.58 -16.14
CA PHE A 126 -6.85 1.04 -15.51
C PHE A 126 -8.01 2.03 -15.50
N GLY A 127 -7.74 3.29 -15.16
CA GLY A 127 -8.73 4.37 -15.13
C GLY A 127 -9.32 4.64 -16.51
N VAL A 128 -8.47 4.79 -17.53
CA VAL A 128 -8.90 4.95 -18.93
C VAL A 128 -9.69 3.72 -19.39
N GLY A 129 -9.21 2.51 -19.11
CA GLY A 129 -9.92 1.27 -19.45
C GLY A 129 -11.32 1.20 -18.83
N SER A 130 -11.44 1.55 -17.54
CA SER A 130 -12.73 1.58 -16.83
C SER A 130 -13.68 2.66 -17.35
N ALA A 131 -13.17 3.86 -17.67
CA ALA A 131 -13.98 4.93 -18.24
C ALA A 131 -14.52 4.55 -19.63
N LEU A 132 -13.69 3.93 -20.46
CA LEU A 132 -14.10 3.42 -21.77
C LEU A 132 -15.14 2.30 -21.66
N MET A 133 -15.09 1.46 -20.62
CA MET A 133 -16.15 0.47 -20.35
C MET A 133 -17.49 1.13 -20.03
N VAL A 134 -17.52 2.17 -19.20
CA VAL A 134 -18.75 2.88 -18.81
C VAL A 134 -19.36 3.65 -19.97
N LEU A 135 -18.52 4.18 -20.86
CA LEU A 135 -18.96 4.91 -22.06
C LEU A 135 -19.52 4.00 -23.17
N ASN A 136 -19.36 2.67 -23.04
CA ASN A 136 -19.98 1.73 -23.98
C ASN A 136 -21.50 1.71 -23.78
N ARG A 137 -22.22 2.20 -24.79
CA ARG A 137 -23.68 2.06 -24.87
C ARG A 137 -24.06 0.58 -25.07
N PRO A 138 -25.23 0.15 -24.54
CA PRO A 138 -25.73 -1.21 -24.79
C PRO A 138 -25.84 -1.45 -26.31
N GLY A 139 -25.10 -2.44 -26.83
CA GLY A 139 -25.10 -2.83 -28.25
C GLY A 139 -23.72 -2.96 -28.91
N VAL A 140 -22.64 -2.46 -28.30
CA VAL A 140 -21.27 -2.55 -28.85
C VAL A 140 -20.41 -3.49 -28.00
N THR A 141 -20.65 -4.81 -28.13
CA THR A 141 -19.97 -5.85 -27.33
C THR A 141 -18.53 -6.12 -27.76
N GLY A 142 -18.14 -5.83 -29.01
CA GLY A 142 -16.79 -6.14 -29.50
C GLY A 142 -15.70 -5.19 -28.98
N ILE A 143 -16.01 -3.89 -28.87
CA ILE A 143 -15.04 -2.86 -28.48
C ILE A 143 -14.79 -2.89 -26.96
N SER A 144 -15.82 -3.18 -26.16
CA SER A 144 -15.70 -3.31 -24.70
C SER A 144 -14.85 -4.51 -24.29
N VAL A 145 -14.94 -5.64 -24.98
CA VAL A 145 -14.11 -6.83 -24.71
C VAL A 145 -12.65 -6.60 -25.10
N LEU A 146 -12.37 -5.98 -26.25
CA LEU A 146 -11.00 -5.68 -26.68
C LEU A 146 -10.31 -4.66 -25.75
N THR A 147 -11.03 -3.61 -25.35
CA THR A 147 -10.51 -2.62 -24.39
C THR A 147 -10.31 -3.21 -22.99
N ALA A 148 -11.20 -4.09 -22.54
CA ALA A 148 -11.02 -4.88 -21.31
C ALA A 148 -9.72 -5.69 -21.35
N LEU A 149 -9.53 -6.45 -22.44
CA LEU A 149 -8.37 -7.32 -22.61
C LEU A 149 -7.07 -6.52 -22.67
N LEU A 150 -7.02 -5.42 -23.42
CA LEU A 150 -5.84 -4.55 -23.49
C LEU A 150 -5.51 -3.92 -22.14
N THR A 151 -6.52 -3.51 -21.38
CA THR A 151 -6.35 -2.99 -20.01
C THR A 151 -5.80 -4.08 -19.08
N MET A 152 -6.31 -5.30 -19.20
CA MET A 152 -5.86 -6.42 -18.40
C MET A 152 -4.43 -6.85 -18.73
N ILE A 153 -4.07 -6.89 -20.02
CA ILE A 153 -2.72 -7.23 -20.49
C ILE A 153 -1.73 -6.15 -20.04
N SER A 154 -2.06 -4.87 -20.21
CA SER A 154 -1.19 -3.77 -19.77
C SER A 154 -1.01 -3.76 -18.24
N ALA A 155 -2.09 -3.93 -17.47
CA ALA A 155 -2.01 -4.07 -16.02
C ALA A 155 -1.14 -5.27 -15.61
N THR A 156 -1.32 -6.42 -16.24
CA THR A 156 -0.54 -7.63 -15.96
C THR A 156 0.94 -7.45 -16.32
N ALA A 157 1.24 -6.81 -17.45
CA ALA A 157 2.61 -6.54 -17.89
C ALA A 157 3.32 -5.60 -16.92
N VAL A 158 2.69 -4.48 -16.56
CA VAL A 158 3.30 -3.51 -15.65
C VAL A 158 3.38 -4.06 -14.22
N PHE A 159 2.36 -4.78 -13.76
CA PHE A 159 2.40 -5.45 -12.46
C PHE A 159 3.48 -6.56 -12.44
N GLY A 160 3.65 -7.28 -13.56
CA GLY A 160 4.72 -8.24 -13.77
C GLY A 160 6.11 -7.61 -13.63
N LEU A 161 6.33 -6.48 -14.29
CA LEU A 161 7.57 -5.71 -14.19
C LEU A 161 7.77 -5.15 -12.77
N ALA A 162 6.73 -4.59 -12.17
CA ALA A 162 6.76 -4.04 -10.81
C ALA A 162 7.08 -5.12 -9.77
N SER A 163 6.53 -6.33 -9.89
CA SER A 163 6.75 -7.43 -8.95
C SER A 163 8.23 -7.82 -8.81
N ARG A 164 9.03 -7.64 -9.87
CA ARG A 164 10.49 -7.85 -9.83
C ARG A 164 11.22 -6.76 -9.05
N LEU A 165 10.67 -5.55 -9.04
CA LEU A 165 11.18 -4.41 -8.30
C LEU A 165 10.72 -4.44 -6.84
N TRP A 166 9.68 -5.18 -6.48
CA TRP A 166 9.20 -5.25 -5.09
C TRP A 166 10.22 -5.89 -4.12
N LEU A 167 11.13 -6.74 -4.61
CA LEU A 167 12.27 -7.22 -3.81
C LEU A 167 13.40 -6.19 -3.65
N ALA A 168 13.39 -5.09 -4.39
CA ALA A 168 14.38 -4.02 -4.21
C ALA A 168 14.21 -3.34 -2.84
N GLY A 169 13.00 -3.30 -2.29
CA GLY A 169 12.72 -2.78 -0.93
C GLY A 169 13.53 -3.49 0.15
N PRO A 170 13.35 -4.80 0.36
CA PRO A 170 14.11 -5.55 1.36
C PRO A 170 15.62 -5.56 1.12
N MET A 171 16.08 -5.57 -0.13
CA MET A 171 17.52 -5.40 -0.41
C MET A 171 18.05 -4.03 -0.01
N THR A 172 17.30 -2.96 -0.27
CA THR A 172 17.74 -1.58 0.03
C THR A 172 17.74 -1.33 1.53
N ALA A 173 16.78 -1.88 2.26
CA ALA A 173 16.73 -1.83 3.73
C ALA A 173 17.80 -2.73 4.39
N GLY A 174 18.18 -3.84 3.74
CA GLY A 174 19.28 -4.73 4.15
C GLY A 174 20.65 -4.10 3.98
N ASP A 175 20.97 -3.75 2.74
CA ASP A 175 22.33 -3.37 2.33
C ASP A 175 22.62 -1.86 2.45
N GLY A 176 21.58 -1.07 2.71
CA GLY A 176 21.65 0.38 2.77
C GLY A 176 22.03 1.08 1.46
N ARG A 177 21.92 0.38 0.32
CA ARG A 177 22.20 0.90 -1.03
C ARG A 177 21.11 0.47 -1.99
N PHE A 178 20.78 1.34 -2.94
CA PHE A 178 19.78 1.00 -3.98
C PHE A 178 20.30 -0.11 -4.88
N ARG A 179 19.60 -1.26 -4.90
CA ARG A 179 20.03 -2.48 -5.59
C ARG A 179 19.00 -3.02 -6.59
N PHE A 180 18.53 -2.16 -7.49
CA PHE A 180 17.57 -2.53 -8.55
C PHE A 180 18.03 -3.68 -9.44
N MET A 181 19.29 -3.63 -9.90
CA MET A 181 19.82 -4.67 -10.79
C MET A 181 20.05 -6.00 -10.07
N ALA A 182 20.36 -5.95 -8.77
CA ALA A 182 20.51 -7.16 -7.97
C ALA A 182 19.16 -7.85 -7.73
N SER A 183 18.08 -7.09 -7.49
CA SER A 183 16.74 -7.66 -7.35
C SER A 183 16.27 -8.32 -8.64
N TRP A 184 16.62 -7.73 -9.79
CA TRP A 184 16.35 -8.31 -11.10
C TRP A 184 17.09 -9.62 -11.32
N ARG A 185 18.37 -9.68 -10.93
CA ARG A 185 19.18 -10.90 -11.04
C ARG A 185 18.69 -11.99 -10.09
N LEU A 186 18.27 -11.63 -8.87
CA LEU A 186 17.77 -12.58 -7.87
C LEU A 186 16.42 -13.21 -8.26
N THR A 187 15.58 -12.47 -8.99
CA THR A 187 14.27 -12.96 -9.47
C THR A 187 14.34 -13.68 -10.80
N ARG A 188 15.48 -13.61 -11.52
CA ARG A 188 15.66 -14.24 -12.83
C ARG A 188 15.51 -15.75 -12.70
N GLY A 189 14.56 -16.32 -13.45
CA GLY A 189 14.20 -17.75 -13.42
C GLY A 189 13.00 -18.10 -12.54
N ARG A 190 12.52 -17.20 -11.67
CA ARG A 190 11.33 -17.44 -10.79
C ARG A 190 10.32 -16.31 -10.79
N SER A 191 10.42 -15.42 -11.76
CA SER A 191 9.55 -14.26 -11.93
C SER A 191 8.07 -14.59 -11.74
N TRP A 192 7.58 -15.69 -12.35
CA TRP A 192 6.18 -16.10 -12.28
C TRP A 192 5.76 -16.56 -10.88
N LYS A 193 6.63 -17.25 -10.15
CA LYS A 193 6.37 -17.70 -8.78
C LYS A 193 6.33 -16.51 -7.81
N VAL A 194 7.26 -15.57 -7.96
CA VAL A 194 7.31 -14.32 -7.19
C VAL A 194 6.08 -13.44 -7.52
N PHE A 195 5.77 -13.30 -8.81
CA PHE A 195 4.59 -12.59 -9.30
C PHE A 195 3.31 -13.18 -8.71
N GLY A 196 3.13 -14.50 -8.78
CA GLY A 196 1.95 -15.18 -8.22
C GLY A 196 1.80 -14.94 -6.72
N ALA A 197 2.90 -14.95 -5.96
CA ALA A 197 2.86 -14.70 -4.51
C ALA A 197 2.42 -13.25 -4.22
N PHE A 198 2.95 -12.28 -4.97
CA PHE A 198 2.53 -10.88 -4.85
C PHE A 198 1.11 -10.62 -5.34
N LEU A 199 0.67 -11.31 -6.39
CA LEU A 199 -0.70 -11.20 -6.89
C LEU A 199 -1.70 -11.72 -5.84
N VAL A 200 -1.45 -12.91 -5.28
CA VAL A 200 -2.34 -13.49 -4.25
C VAL A 200 -2.37 -12.60 -3.01
N THR A 201 -1.23 -12.10 -2.55
CA THR A 201 -1.17 -11.23 -1.37
C THR A 201 -1.78 -9.86 -1.62
N LEU A 202 -1.65 -9.31 -2.83
CA LEU A 202 -2.38 -8.12 -3.25
C LEU A 202 -3.89 -8.37 -3.21
N LEU A 203 -4.38 -9.48 -3.77
CA LEU A 203 -5.80 -9.82 -3.72
C LEU A 203 -6.31 -10.00 -2.29
N MET A 204 -5.51 -10.61 -1.41
CA MET A 204 -5.82 -10.70 0.02
C MET A 204 -5.87 -9.34 0.70
N ALA A 205 -4.90 -8.46 0.44
CA ALA A 205 -4.85 -7.11 0.99
C ALA A 205 -6.04 -6.25 0.50
N VAL A 206 -6.37 -6.34 -0.80
CA VAL A 206 -7.57 -5.71 -1.38
C VAL A 206 -8.83 -6.28 -0.75
N GLY A 207 -8.92 -7.60 -0.58
CA GLY A 207 -10.03 -8.25 0.10
C GLY A 207 -10.23 -7.71 1.52
N VAL A 208 -9.17 -7.64 2.32
CA VAL A 208 -9.21 -7.08 3.69
C VAL A 208 -9.62 -5.61 3.67
N GLY A 209 -9.04 -4.81 2.78
CA GLY A 209 -9.36 -3.38 2.67
C GLY A 209 -10.80 -3.12 2.23
N VAL A 210 -11.23 -3.75 1.12
CA VAL A 210 -12.56 -3.53 0.52
C VAL A 210 -13.65 -4.15 1.38
N LEU A 211 -13.54 -5.44 1.74
CA LEU A 211 -14.56 -6.09 2.56
C LEU A 211 -14.63 -5.45 3.94
N GLY A 212 -13.47 -5.12 4.53
CA GLY A 212 -13.40 -4.40 5.80
C GLY A 212 -14.10 -3.05 5.71
N ASN A 213 -13.86 -2.27 4.64
CA ASN A 213 -14.51 -0.98 4.45
C ASN A 213 -16.03 -1.10 4.20
N VAL A 214 -16.47 -2.09 3.43
CA VAL A 214 -17.90 -2.36 3.18
C VAL A 214 -18.61 -2.73 4.49
N VAL A 215 -18.03 -3.65 5.27
CA VAL A 215 -18.58 -4.04 6.57
C VAL A 215 -18.62 -2.85 7.52
N LEU A 216 -17.51 -2.10 7.62
CA LEU A 216 -17.41 -0.91 8.46
C LEU A 216 -18.49 0.13 8.11
N THR A 217 -18.67 0.40 6.83
CA THR A 217 -19.68 1.35 6.33
C THR A 217 -21.09 0.86 6.64
N LYS A 218 -21.39 -0.43 6.41
CA LYS A 218 -22.70 -1.01 6.72
C LYS A 218 -23.02 -0.97 8.21
N VAL A 219 -22.05 -1.26 9.07
CA VAL A 219 -22.21 -1.23 10.53
C VAL A 219 -22.51 0.20 11.00
N ILE A 220 -21.74 1.19 10.53
CA ILE A 220 -21.95 2.60 10.90
C ILE A 220 -23.32 3.10 10.42
N SER A 221 -23.69 2.79 9.19
CA SER A 221 -25.01 3.15 8.65
C SER A 221 -26.15 2.45 9.40
N GLY A 222 -26.00 1.17 9.73
CA GLY A 222 -27.00 0.40 10.48
C GLY A 222 -27.20 0.91 11.91
N LEU A 223 -26.14 1.39 12.55
CA LEU A 223 -26.20 2.00 13.87
C LEU A 223 -26.65 3.47 13.84
N LYS A 224 -27.00 4.01 12.66
CA LYS A 224 -27.34 5.44 12.44
C LYS A 224 -26.27 6.38 12.98
N LEU A 225 -25.02 5.92 12.95
CA LEU A 225 -23.82 6.66 13.32
C LEU A 225 -23.31 7.52 12.15
N THR A 226 -24.12 7.70 11.10
CA THR A 226 -23.77 8.55 9.97
C THR A 226 -23.84 10.02 10.39
N ALA A 227 -22.68 10.64 10.55
CA ALA A 227 -22.58 12.09 10.63
C ALA A 227 -22.77 12.65 9.21
N GLU A 228 -23.97 13.17 8.92
CA GLU A 228 -24.13 14.04 7.76
C GLU A 228 -23.14 15.19 7.88
N LEU A 229 -22.40 15.45 6.79
CA LEU A 229 -21.50 16.58 6.72
C LEU A 229 -22.34 17.85 6.59
N THR A 230 -22.87 18.34 7.70
CA THR A 230 -23.38 19.70 7.77
C THR A 230 -22.17 20.61 7.81
N TYR A 231 -21.65 20.98 6.64
CA TYR A 231 -20.50 21.89 6.58
C TYR A 231 -20.90 23.21 7.24
N GLY A 232 -20.21 23.53 8.34
CA GLY A 232 -20.39 24.80 9.02
C GLY A 232 -19.92 25.95 8.12
N PRO A 233 -20.38 27.19 8.39
CA PRO A 233 -20.04 28.37 7.58
C PRO A 233 -18.53 28.69 7.57
N THR A 234 -17.76 28.16 8.52
CA THR A 234 -16.32 28.42 8.66
C THR A 234 -15.49 27.14 8.58
N LEU A 235 -14.24 27.27 8.12
CA LEU A 235 -13.28 26.17 8.08
C LEU A 235 -13.06 25.56 9.48
N ALA A 236 -13.05 26.40 10.53
CA ALA A 236 -12.88 25.94 11.90
C ALA A 236 -14.00 24.96 12.32
N LEU A 237 -15.26 25.27 11.98
CA LEU A 237 -16.39 24.39 12.25
C LEU A 237 -16.34 23.12 11.39
N ALA A 238 -15.91 23.22 10.13
CA ALA A 238 -15.70 22.05 9.28
C ALA A 238 -14.61 21.11 9.86
N MET A 239 -13.50 21.67 10.37
CA MET A 239 -12.43 20.90 11.02
C MET A 239 -12.89 20.23 12.31
N MET A 240 -13.77 20.87 13.10
CA MET A 240 -14.36 20.22 14.29
C MET A 240 -15.13 18.95 13.95
N GLN A 241 -15.66 18.81 12.72
CA GLN A 241 -16.34 17.59 12.31
C GLN A 241 -15.41 16.38 12.21
N VAL A 242 -14.10 16.60 11.99
CA VAL A 242 -13.11 15.51 11.97
C VAL A 242 -12.92 14.92 13.37
N ILE A 243 -13.11 15.72 14.41
CA ILE A 243 -12.92 15.34 15.83
C ILE A 243 -14.17 14.65 16.40
N GLN A 244 -15.28 14.58 15.65
CA GLN A 244 -16.46 13.87 16.11
C GLN A 244 -16.11 12.42 16.51
N PRO A 245 -16.54 11.93 17.68
CA PRO A 245 -16.18 10.60 18.17
C PRO A 245 -16.41 9.50 17.13
N THR A 246 -17.54 9.59 16.42
CA THR A 246 -17.90 8.65 15.37
C THR A 246 -16.95 8.68 14.17
N ARG A 247 -16.48 9.87 13.78
CA ARG A 247 -15.48 10.05 12.71
C ARG A 247 -14.11 9.55 13.13
N LEU A 248 -13.72 9.79 14.39
CA LEU A 248 -12.49 9.24 14.96
C LEU A 248 -12.51 7.71 15.01
N VAL A 249 -13.63 7.11 15.44
CA VAL A 249 -13.79 5.64 15.43
C VAL A 249 -13.75 5.10 14.00
N HIS A 250 -14.41 5.74 13.05
CA HIS A 250 -14.36 5.33 11.64
C HIS A 250 -12.93 5.41 11.08
N ALA A 251 -12.25 6.54 11.28
CA ALA A 251 -10.87 6.75 10.81
C ALA A 251 -9.87 5.80 11.49
N LEU A 252 -10.08 5.49 12.78
CA LEU A 252 -9.32 4.49 13.51
C LEU A 252 -9.48 3.12 12.86
N LEU A 253 -10.72 2.65 12.67
CA LEU A 253 -10.98 1.34 12.08
C LEU A 253 -10.51 1.25 10.63
N GLN A 254 -10.76 2.29 9.84
CA GLN A 254 -10.28 2.37 8.46
C GLN A 254 -8.75 2.37 8.39
N GLY A 255 -8.08 3.12 9.26
CA GLY A 255 -6.63 3.17 9.33
C GLY A 255 -6.01 1.85 9.79
N LEU A 256 -6.65 1.15 10.73
CA LEU A 256 -6.22 -0.19 11.14
C LEU A 256 -6.33 -1.19 9.99
N LEU A 257 -7.45 -1.17 9.26
CA LEU A 257 -7.65 -2.01 8.08
C LEU A 257 -6.62 -1.71 7.00
N LEU A 258 -6.36 -0.42 6.75
CA LEU A 258 -5.33 0.02 5.80
C LEU A 258 -3.96 -0.51 6.22
N GLY A 259 -3.53 -0.24 7.45
CA GLY A 259 -2.23 -0.68 7.94
C GLY A 259 -2.08 -2.20 7.92
N LEU A 260 -3.14 -2.95 8.23
CA LEU A 260 -3.13 -4.41 8.14
C LEU A 260 -2.99 -4.91 6.70
N ALA A 261 -3.73 -4.30 5.76
CA ALA A 261 -3.61 -4.63 4.33
C ALA A 261 -2.17 -4.40 3.83
N VAL A 262 -1.53 -3.32 4.28
CA VAL A 262 -0.13 -3.02 3.95
C VAL A 262 0.81 -4.07 4.53
N VAL A 263 0.64 -4.47 5.80
CA VAL A 263 1.46 -5.52 6.41
C VAL A 263 1.36 -6.82 5.62
N ILE A 264 0.14 -7.22 5.23
CA ILE A 264 -0.12 -8.42 4.43
C ILE A 264 0.58 -8.33 3.07
N GLN A 265 0.56 -7.16 2.45
CA GLN A 265 1.16 -6.93 1.13
C GLN A 265 2.69 -6.91 1.16
N VAL A 266 3.30 -6.37 2.22
CA VAL A 266 4.76 -6.19 2.31
C VAL A 266 5.48 -7.44 2.83
N ALA A 267 4.86 -8.20 3.73
CA ALA A 267 5.47 -9.37 4.37
C ALA A 267 6.06 -10.43 3.41
N PRO A 268 5.43 -10.77 2.26
CA PRO A 268 5.97 -11.70 1.29
C PRO A 268 7.34 -11.27 0.73
N ALA A 269 7.56 -9.97 0.54
CA ALA A 269 8.82 -9.46 0.02
C ALA A 269 9.98 -9.75 0.98
N ALA A 270 9.76 -9.51 2.27
CA ALA A 270 10.73 -9.80 3.33
C ALA A 270 11.03 -11.32 3.41
N TYR A 271 9.98 -12.15 3.36
CA TYR A 271 10.10 -13.60 3.41
C TYR A 271 10.89 -14.17 2.23
N ILE A 272 10.51 -13.77 1.00
CA ILE A 272 11.15 -14.23 -0.23
C ILE A 272 12.61 -13.78 -0.26
N HIS A 273 12.88 -12.52 0.10
CA HIS A 273 14.26 -12.02 0.14
C HIS A 273 15.13 -12.86 1.07
N ARG A 274 14.68 -13.10 2.30
CA ARG A 274 15.43 -13.91 3.28
C ARG A 274 15.74 -15.31 2.76
N ARG A 275 14.75 -16.00 2.17
CA ARG A 275 14.92 -17.36 1.65
C ARG A 275 15.83 -17.43 0.42
N LEU A 276 15.84 -16.40 -0.42
CA LEU A 276 16.63 -16.35 -1.64
C LEU A 276 18.07 -15.85 -1.40
N ALA A 277 18.26 -14.89 -0.50
CA ALA A 277 19.58 -14.41 -0.11
C ALA A 277 20.34 -15.45 0.74
N GLY A 278 19.61 -16.27 1.52
CA GLY A 278 20.17 -17.23 2.45
C GLY A 278 20.60 -16.59 3.77
N ASP A 279 20.50 -17.35 4.86
CA ASP A 279 21.00 -16.92 6.16
C ASP A 279 22.54 -17.04 6.15
N PRO A 280 23.31 -15.96 6.32
CA PRO A 280 24.77 -16.07 6.43
C PRO A 280 25.18 -16.92 7.64
N VAL A 281 24.31 -17.00 8.66
CA VAL A 281 24.57 -17.72 9.92
C VAL A 281 24.53 -19.25 9.75
N THR A 282 23.71 -19.79 8.83
CA THR A 282 23.68 -21.25 8.59
C THR A 282 24.77 -21.73 7.62
N ASP A 283 25.23 -20.87 6.70
CA ASP A 283 26.37 -21.21 5.83
C ASP A 283 27.72 -21.10 6.57
N GLN A 284 27.86 -20.21 7.56
CA GLN A 284 29.11 -20.10 8.33
C GLN A 284 29.30 -21.25 9.34
N ALA A 285 28.23 -21.79 9.92
CA ALA A 285 28.33 -22.96 10.80
C ALA A 285 28.79 -24.22 10.05
N ALA A 286 28.45 -24.34 8.76
CA ALA A 286 28.86 -25.45 7.91
C ALA A 286 30.32 -25.35 7.39
N VAL A 287 31.05 -24.26 7.69
CA VAL A 287 32.47 -24.10 7.33
C VAL A 287 33.40 -24.53 8.48
N PHE A 288 32.84 -24.83 9.66
CA PHE A 288 33.58 -25.25 10.85
C PHE A 288 33.35 -26.72 11.26
N ASP A 289 32.62 -27.49 10.45
CA ASP A 289 32.53 -28.97 10.51
C ASP A 289 33.33 -29.59 9.35
#